data_AF-A0A173YP77-F1
#
_entry.id   AF-A0A173YP77-F1
#
_cell.length_a   1.000
_cell.length_b   1.000
_cell.length_c   1.000
_cell.angle_alpha   90.00
_cell.angle_beta   90.00
_cell.angle_gamma   90.00
#
_symmetry.space_group_name_H-M   'P 1'
#
loop_
_entity.id
_entity.type
_entity.pdbx_description
1 polymer ?
#
loop_
_entity_poly.entity_id
_entity_poly.type
_entity_poly.pdbx_seq_one_letter_code
_entity_poly.pdbx_strand_id
1 'polypeptide(L)'
;MVPFVFFWTKKKVKLASLKPDTDTTKITLKVKEKKEFPCTGISYLSNVKYSSDNKKVAKVNSSGEIQAKKAGTTYIRCKVKQYGDTYNLVCKVTVKKEGNIKDPTSAYRNLIQSYEKKYGEAQLNEQKQFWTGLCYAKLLDFNNDGINELILTYQTERYNKDKVQYHVELWKYGGKSAKRVTSRISWSGNNMPYFGGLGICKYNGKYLLELTGNACGDNYYYGTKKDGSVGLVHKFIWKGDAMEGDWYMDGKKTSGNMYETYYKKYHANATWYSFAQSSNNNLIRKELSNTKQKLGM
;
A
#
# COMPACT_ATOMS: atom_id res chain seq x y z
N MET A 1 56.88 -43.57 49.25
CA MET A 1 55.58 -42.94 48.97
C MET A 1 55.83 -41.43 48.89
N VAL A 2 55.83 -40.84 47.69
CA VAL A 2 56.12 -39.40 47.48
C VAL A 2 54.83 -38.76 46.94
N PRO A 3 54.30 -37.68 47.54
CA PRO A 3 53.05 -37.10 47.09
C PRO A 3 53.29 -36.20 45.87
N PHE A 4 52.56 -36.45 44.78
CA PHE A 4 52.47 -35.55 43.64
C PHE A 4 51.58 -34.36 44.01
N VAL A 5 52.15 -33.16 44.04
CA VAL A 5 51.39 -31.90 44.18
C VAL A 5 51.01 -31.41 42.79
N PHE A 6 49.73 -31.45 42.45
CA PHE A 6 49.20 -30.84 41.23
C PHE A 6 49.11 -29.32 41.40
N PHE A 7 50.00 -28.57 40.73
CA PHE A 7 49.86 -27.12 40.56
C PHE A 7 48.86 -26.84 39.43
N TRP A 8 47.65 -26.40 39.79
CA TRP A 8 46.69 -25.86 38.82
C TRP A 8 47.06 -24.42 38.48
N THR A 9 47.74 -24.18 37.36
CA THR A 9 47.94 -22.82 36.85
C THR A 9 46.66 -22.36 36.16
N LYS A 10 45.85 -21.54 36.84
CA LYS A 10 44.71 -20.84 36.21
C LYS A 10 45.25 -19.87 35.16
N LYS A 11 45.22 -20.27 33.89
CA LYS A 11 45.49 -19.37 32.76
C LYS A 11 44.37 -18.33 32.70
N LYS A 12 44.64 -17.08 33.11
CA LYS A 12 43.71 -15.96 32.91
C LYS A 12 43.56 -15.73 31.40
N VAL A 13 42.44 -16.17 30.82
CA VAL A 13 42.05 -15.81 29.45
C VAL A 13 41.58 -14.35 29.49
N LYS A 14 42.20 -13.49 28.69
CA LYS A 14 41.75 -12.10 28.50
C LYS A 14 40.42 -12.15 27.76
N LEU A 15 39.30 -11.96 28.47
CA LEU A 15 37.98 -11.80 27.84
C LEU A 15 38.09 -10.68 26.81
N ALA A 16 37.63 -10.94 25.58
CA ALA A 16 37.51 -9.90 24.57
C ALA A 16 36.72 -8.73 25.17
N SER A 17 37.33 -7.55 25.24
CA SER A 17 36.69 -6.39 25.82
C SER A 17 35.57 -5.93 24.89
N LEU A 18 34.32 -6.04 25.34
CA LEU A 18 33.20 -5.41 24.65
C LEU A 18 33.48 -3.90 24.57
N LYS A 19 33.30 -3.33 23.38
CA LYS A 19 33.44 -1.89 23.14
C LYS A 19 32.06 -1.30 22.86
N PRO A 20 31.53 -0.42 23.73
CA PRO A 20 30.23 0.19 23.51
C PRO A 20 30.24 1.04 22.24
N ASP A 21 29.20 0.88 21.42
CA ASP A 21 28.99 1.69 20.23
C ASP A 21 27.48 1.89 19.99
N THR A 22 27.13 2.84 19.13
CA THR A 22 25.78 3.00 18.61
C THR A 22 25.60 2.20 17.33
N ASP A 23 24.62 1.29 17.30
CA ASP A 23 24.22 0.55 16.08
C ASP A 23 23.77 1.50 14.96
N THR A 24 23.10 2.59 15.34
CA THR A 24 22.84 3.72 14.45
C THR A 24 22.91 5.05 15.19
N THR A 25 23.51 6.03 14.53
CA THR A 25 23.62 7.40 15.04
C THR A 25 22.36 8.23 14.80
N LYS A 26 21.37 7.72 14.06
CA LYS A 26 20.13 8.45 13.70
C LYS A 26 18.91 7.53 13.69
N ILE A 27 17.84 7.97 14.35
CA ILE A 27 16.53 7.30 14.30
C ILE A 27 15.41 8.31 14.00
N THR A 28 14.38 7.83 13.31
CA THR A 28 13.15 8.59 13.05
C THR A 28 11.98 7.89 13.73
N LEU A 29 11.16 8.65 14.46
CA LEU A 29 9.98 8.17 15.18
C LEU A 29 8.77 9.04 14.86
N LYS A 30 7.56 8.49 14.98
CA LYS A 30 6.32 9.26 15.03
C LYS A 30 6.01 9.64 16.48
N VAL A 31 5.21 10.69 16.69
CA VAL A 31 4.72 11.06 18.04
C VAL A 31 4.05 9.84 18.70
N LYS A 32 4.31 9.62 19.99
CA LYS A 32 3.91 8.46 20.82
C LYS A 32 4.67 7.15 20.58
N GLU A 33 5.39 6.99 19.46
CA GLU A 33 6.22 5.79 19.25
C GLU A 33 7.32 5.68 20.31
N LYS A 34 7.69 4.43 20.59
CA LYS A 34 8.74 4.05 21.52
C LYS A 34 9.79 3.23 20.80
N LYS A 35 11.06 3.39 21.19
CA LYS A 35 12.17 2.61 20.67
C LYS A 35 13.31 2.55 21.67
N GLU A 36 13.99 1.43 21.79
CA GLU A 36 15.20 1.34 22.61
C GLU A 36 16.37 2.12 21.99
N PHE A 37 17.25 2.63 22.84
CA PHE A 37 18.47 3.30 22.41
C PHE A 37 19.36 2.29 21.64
N PRO A 38 19.76 2.59 20.39
CA PRO A 38 20.45 1.64 19.54
C PRO A 38 21.93 1.53 19.94
N CYS A 39 22.24 0.78 21.00
CA CYS A 39 23.59 0.53 21.46
C CYS A 39 23.96 -0.96 21.43
N THR A 40 25.23 -1.23 21.15
CA THR A 40 25.84 -2.56 21.16
C THR A 40 27.09 -2.58 22.05
N GLY A 41 27.62 -3.76 22.33
CA GLY A 41 28.89 -3.88 23.07
C GLY A 41 28.83 -3.43 24.53
N ILE A 42 27.63 -3.43 25.14
CA ILE A 42 27.42 -3.10 26.55
C ILE A 42 27.55 -4.38 27.39
N SER A 43 28.46 -4.34 28.37
CA SER A 43 28.63 -5.42 29.34
C SER A 43 27.52 -5.43 30.39
N TYR A 44 27.15 -6.59 30.92
CA TYR A 44 26.19 -6.72 32.01
C TYR A 44 26.66 -6.07 33.33
N LEU A 45 27.97 -5.83 33.47
CA LEU A 45 28.59 -5.12 34.61
C LEU A 45 28.69 -3.61 34.38
N SER A 46 28.22 -3.11 33.25
CA SER A 46 28.36 -1.69 32.90
C SER A 46 27.42 -0.81 33.72
N ASN A 47 27.85 0.44 33.94
CA ASN A 47 26.98 1.49 34.46
C ASN A 47 26.57 2.39 33.30
N VAL A 48 25.28 2.35 32.93
CA VAL A 48 24.73 3.07 31.79
C VAL A 48 23.81 4.20 32.27
N LYS A 49 24.00 5.41 31.73
CA LYS A 49 23.15 6.58 32.00
C LYS A 49 22.66 7.20 30.70
N TYR A 50 21.35 7.40 30.59
CA TYR A 50 20.70 8.03 29.45
C TYR A 50 20.24 9.45 29.76
N SER A 51 20.33 10.34 28.78
CA SER A 51 19.76 11.69 28.85
C SER A 51 19.26 12.17 27.49
N SER A 52 18.38 13.18 27.50
CA SER A 52 17.85 13.82 26.30
C SER A 52 18.13 15.31 26.36
N ASP A 53 18.66 15.86 25.27
CA ASP A 53 18.91 17.30 25.12
C ASP A 53 17.60 18.10 25.12
N ASN A 54 16.50 17.51 24.61
CA ASN A 54 15.17 18.11 24.63
C ASN A 54 14.08 17.06 24.92
N LYS A 55 13.76 16.93 26.21
CA LYS A 55 12.70 16.04 26.73
C LYS A 55 11.30 16.35 26.18
N LYS A 56 11.06 17.56 25.66
CA LYS A 56 9.79 17.93 25.02
C LYS A 56 9.64 17.29 23.63
N VAL A 57 10.75 17.01 22.94
CA VAL A 57 10.77 16.33 21.63
C VAL A 57 10.80 14.82 21.82
N ALA A 58 11.76 14.30 22.59
CA ALA A 58 11.82 12.89 22.95
C ALA A 58 12.39 12.71 24.37
N LYS A 59 11.79 11.81 25.15
CA LYS A 59 12.24 11.45 26.51
C LYS A 59 12.88 10.07 26.45
N VAL A 60 13.90 9.80 27.26
CA VAL A 60 14.46 8.46 27.47
C VAL A 60 14.35 8.10 28.95
N ASN A 61 14.03 6.84 29.26
CA ASN A 61 13.98 6.33 30.63
C ASN A 61 15.34 5.71 31.04
N SER A 62 15.42 5.16 32.26
CA SER A 62 16.63 4.51 32.77
C SER A 62 17.00 3.21 32.07
N SER A 63 16.04 2.53 31.43
CA SER A 63 16.27 1.30 30.65
C SER A 63 16.69 1.57 29.19
N GLY A 64 16.75 2.84 28.77
CA GLY A 64 17.07 3.20 27.39
C GLY A 64 15.88 3.24 26.44
N GLU A 65 14.64 3.10 26.93
CA GLU A 65 13.43 3.29 26.11
C GLU A 65 13.23 4.78 25.82
N ILE A 66 13.33 5.14 24.54
CA ILE A 66 13.05 6.47 23.99
C ILE A 66 11.57 6.56 23.66
N GLN A 67 10.88 7.55 24.21
CA GLN A 67 9.50 7.90 23.91
C GLN A 67 9.43 9.23 23.14
N ALA A 68 8.90 9.20 21.93
CA ALA A 68 8.68 10.38 21.11
C ALA A 68 7.48 11.21 21.60
N LYS A 69 7.66 12.52 21.82
CA LYS A 69 6.67 13.41 22.44
C LYS A 69 6.13 14.47 21.50
N LYS A 70 7.00 15.20 20.81
CA LYS A 70 6.63 16.31 19.93
C LYS A 70 7.50 16.31 18.69
N ALA A 71 6.92 16.69 17.56
CA ALA A 71 7.66 16.87 16.33
C ALA A 71 8.84 17.83 16.48
N GLY A 72 9.96 17.46 15.89
CA GLY A 72 11.24 18.16 16.00
C GLY A 72 12.40 17.19 16.03
N THR A 73 13.59 17.72 16.30
CA THR A 73 14.81 16.92 16.39
C THR A 73 15.47 17.16 17.74
N THR A 74 15.96 16.09 18.36
CA THR A 74 16.75 16.13 19.60
C THR A 74 17.85 15.08 19.55
N TYR A 75 18.78 15.14 20.48
CA TYR A 75 19.78 14.10 20.67
C TYR A 75 19.52 13.37 21.98
N ILE A 76 19.63 12.04 21.94
CA ILE A 76 19.68 11.19 23.13
C ILE A 76 21.15 10.82 23.34
N ARG A 77 21.63 10.98 24.57
CA ARG A 77 23.00 10.68 24.96
C ARG A 77 23.00 9.47 25.88
N CYS A 78 23.98 8.59 25.69
CA CYS A 78 24.19 7.41 26.52
C CYS A 78 25.65 7.43 27.01
N LYS A 79 25.83 7.46 28.33
CA LYS A 79 27.14 7.39 28.97
C LYS A 79 27.32 6.00 29.55
N VAL A 80 28.29 5.25 29.05
CA VAL A 80 28.60 3.89 29.49
C VAL A 80 29.93 3.90 30.22
N LYS A 81 29.96 3.38 31.45
CA LYS A 81 31.21 3.08 32.16
C LYS A 81 31.38 1.58 32.26
N GLN A 82 32.43 1.03 31.65
CA GLN A 82 32.76 -0.39 31.75
C GLN A 82 34.26 -0.60 31.58
N TYR A 83 34.82 -1.58 32.29
CA TYR A 83 36.25 -1.93 32.25
C TYR A 83 37.20 -0.78 32.59
N GLY A 84 36.76 0.20 33.39
CA GLY A 84 37.56 1.38 33.75
C GLY A 84 37.44 2.55 32.76
N ASP A 85 36.88 2.30 31.57
CA ASP A 85 36.71 3.31 30.53
C ASP A 85 35.32 3.97 30.60
N THR A 86 35.23 5.17 30.02
CA THR A 86 33.98 5.91 29.82
C THR A 86 33.73 6.15 28.34
N TYR A 87 32.58 5.71 27.84
CA TYR A 87 32.12 5.89 26.47
C TYR A 87 30.92 6.84 26.43
N ASN A 88 30.93 7.79 25.50
CA ASN A 88 29.84 8.75 25.31
C ASN A 88 29.23 8.55 23.92
N LEU A 89 28.06 7.93 23.90
CA LEU A 89 27.30 7.58 22.71
C LEU A 89 26.20 8.63 22.46
N VAL A 90 25.90 8.91 21.20
CA VAL A 90 24.89 9.92 20.82
C VAL A 90 24.04 9.40 19.67
N CYS A 91 22.71 9.53 19.80
CA CYS A 91 21.75 9.22 18.75
C CYS A 91 20.87 10.44 18.46
N LYS A 92 20.85 10.87 17.19
CA LYS A 92 19.94 11.92 16.70
C LYS A 92 18.55 11.33 16.50
N VAL A 93 17.56 11.87 17.22
CA VAL A 93 16.16 11.47 17.13
C VAL A 93 15.39 12.54 16.38
N THR A 94 14.78 12.17 15.25
CA THR A 94 13.84 13.02 14.53
C THR A 94 12.43 12.51 14.77
N VAL A 95 11.63 13.30 15.48
CA VAL A 95 10.20 13.04 15.68
C VAL A 95 9.44 13.75 14.57
N LYS A 96 8.77 12.97 13.73
CA LYS A 96 7.81 13.51 12.77
C LYS A 96 6.49 13.74 13.53
N LYS A 97 5.73 14.77 13.14
CA LYS A 97 4.34 14.92 13.62
C LYS A 97 3.65 13.57 13.42
N GLU A 98 2.77 13.19 14.35
CA GLU A 98 1.64 12.36 13.96
C GLU A 98 1.03 13.12 12.78
N GLY A 99 1.23 12.62 11.56
CA GLY A 99 0.26 12.94 10.54
C GLY A 99 -1.07 12.54 11.17
N ASN A 100 -2.11 13.36 11.03
CA ASN A 100 -3.45 12.77 11.04
C ASN A 100 -3.30 11.51 10.20
N ILE A 101 -3.46 10.33 10.80
CA ILE A 101 -3.55 9.12 9.99
C ILE A 101 -4.64 9.50 9.02
N LYS A 102 -4.27 9.64 7.75
CA LYS A 102 -5.19 10.00 6.68
C LYS A 102 -6.01 8.73 6.49
N ASP A 103 -6.90 8.49 7.44
CA ASP A 103 -7.71 7.30 7.51
C ASP A 103 -8.87 7.54 6.55
N PRO A 104 -8.86 6.87 5.40
CA PRO A 104 -9.90 7.07 4.42
C PRO A 104 -11.18 6.30 4.79
N THR A 105 -11.17 5.51 5.88
CA THR A 105 -12.22 4.55 6.24
C THR A 105 -13.60 5.17 6.23
N SER A 106 -13.83 6.24 7.00
CA SER A 106 -15.14 6.89 7.06
C SER A 106 -15.56 7.49 5.71
N ALA A 107 -14.61 8.03 4.94
CA ALA A 107 -14.91 8.62 3.63
C ALA A 107 -15.34 7.57 2.62
N TYR A 108 -14.66 6.42 2.56
CA TYR A 108 -15.00 5.32 1.67
C TYR A 108 -16.23 4.55 2.13
N ARG A 109 -16.41 4.33 3.43
CA ARG A 109 -17.64 3.74 4.01
C ARG A 109 -18.87 4.54 3.58
N ASN A 110 -18.86 5.84 3.83
CA ASN A 110 -19.98 6.72 3.49
C ASN A 110 -20.24 6.75 1.98
N LEU A 111 -19.17 6.71 1.17
CA LEU A 111 -19.28 6.64 -0.28
C LEU A 111 -19.98 5.34 -0.71
N ILE A 112 -19.53 4.17 -0.24
CA ILE A 112 -20.15 2.88 -0.57
C ILE A 112 -21.61 2.86 -0.15
N GLN A 113 -21.93 3.24 1.09
CA GLN A 113 -23.32 3.30 1.59
C GLN A 113 -24.20 4.21 0.73
N SER A 114 -23.67 5.36 0.29
CA SER A 114 -24.41 6.27 -0.59
C SER A 114 -24.68 5.66 -1.97
N TYR A 115 -23.75 4.86 -2.49
CA TYR A 115 -23.91 4.16 -3.77
C TYR A 115 -24.87 2.98 -3.64
N GLU A 116 -24.81 2.22 -2.56
CA GLU A 116 -25.76 1.13 -2.29
C GLU A 116 -27.18 1.67 -2.13
N LYS A 117 -27.35 2.81 -1.45
CA LYS A 117 -28.65 3.50 -1.37
C LYS A 117 -29.15 3.95 -2.76
N LYS A 118 -28.26 4.43 -3.62
CA LYS A 118 -28.62 5.00 -4.93
C LYS A 118 -28.84 3.95 -6.02
N TYR A 119 -28.01 2.91 -6.04
CA TYR A 119 -27.93 1.93 -7.12
C TYR A 119 -28.38 0.52 -6.69
N GLY A 120 -28.58 0.30 -5.39
CA GLY A 120 -28.85 -1.01 -4.82
C GLY A 120 -27.57 -1.72 -4.37
N GLU A 121 -27.73 -2.69 -3.48
CA GLU A 121 -26.65 -3.58 -3.03
C GLU A 121 -26.27 -4.60 -4.12
N ALA A 122 -25.09 -5.19 -3.98
CA ALA A 122 -24.60 -6.24 -4.87
C ALA A 122 -25.56 -7.44 -4.92
N GLN A 123 -26.19 -7.65 -6.07
CA GLN A 123 -27.04 -8.80 -6.32
C GLN A 123 -26.76 -9.37 -7.70
N LEU A 124 -27.01 -10.66 -7.90
CA LEU A 124 -27.11 -11.19 -9.25
C LEU A 124 -28.52 -10.91 -9.76
N ASN A 125 -28.67 -10.68 -11.07
CA ASN A 125 -30.00 -10.62 -11.68
C ASN A 125 -30.75 -11.96 -11.51
N GLU A 126 -32.05 -11.99 -11.81
CA GLU A 126 -32.91 -13.17 -11.59
C GLU A 126 -32.37 -14.44 -12.27
N GLN A 127 -31.81 -14.31 -13.48
CA GLN A 127 -31.21 -15.42 -14.23
C GLN A 127 -29.79 -15.77 -13.78
N LYS A 128 -29.23 -15.05 -12.80
CA LYS A 128 -27.88 -15.20 -12.26
C LYS A 128 -26.75 -15.05 -13.28
N GLN A 129 -27.01 -14.29 -14.33
CA GLN A 129 -26.09 -14.06 -15.45
C GLN A 129 -25.10 -12.94 -15.17
N PHE A 130 -25.54 -11.86 -14.50
CA PHE A 130 -24.71 -10.69 -14.28
C PHE A 130 -25.05 -9.98 -12.97
N TRP A 131 -24.09 -9.20 -12.47
CA TRP A 131 -24.23 -8.44 -11.23
C TRP A 131 -24.97 -7.11 -11.41
N THR A 132 -25.81 -6.74 -10.46
CA THR A 132 -26.51 -5.45 -10.32
C THR A 132 -26.11 -4.76 -9.01
N GLY A 133 -26.45 -3.48 -8.89
CA GLY A 133 -26.12 -2.65 -7.73
C GLY A 133 -24.65 -2.25 -7.68
N LEU A 134 -24.17 -1.80 -6.52
CA LEU A 134 -22.74 -1.67 -6.25
C LEU A 134 -22.15 -3.07 -6.06
N CYS A 135 -21.68 -3.65 -7.16
CA CYS A 135 -21.32 -5.05 -7.24
C CYS A 135 -19.85 -5.34 -6.91
N TYR A 136 -19.00 -4.33 -6.84
CA TYR A 136 -17.58 -4.50 -6.55
C TYR A 136 -17.02 -3.33 -5.78
N ALA A 137 -16.16 -3.64 -4.81
CA ALA A 137 -15.32 -2.66 -4.15
C ALA A 137 -13.99 -3.32 -3.75
N LYS A 138 -12.89 -2.60 -3.91
CA LYS A 138 -11.56 -3.07 -3.50
C LYS A 138 -10.65 -1.93 -3.05
N LEU A 139 -10.01 -2.10 -1.90
CA LEU A 139 -9.01 -1.19 -1.34
C LEU A 139 -7.59 -1.64 -1.70
N LEU A 140 -6.82 -0.77 -2.33
CA LEU A 140 -5.42 -1.00 -2.70
C LEU A 140 -4.62 0.30 -2.60
N ASP A 141 -3.39 0.25 -2.11
CA ASP A 141 -2.45 1.37 -2.10
C ASP A 141 -1.72 1.45 -3.46
N PHE A 142 -2.23 2.23 -4.40
CA PHE A 142 -1.73 2.26 -5.77
C PHE A 142 -0.34 2.88 -5.88
N ASN A 143 -0.04 3.86 -5.01
CA ASN A 143 1.19 4.66 -5.05
C ASN A 143 2.18 4.40 -3.92
N ASN A 144 1.89 3.42 -3.05
CA ASN A 144 2.68 3.04 -1.89
C ASN A 144 2.87 4.20 -0.90
N ASP A 145 1.85 5.05 -0.75
CA ASP A 145 1.88 6.18 0.19
C ASP A 145 1.33 5.82 1.59
N GLY A 146 0.88 4.59 1.77
CA GLY A 146 0.29 4.07 2.99
C GLY A 146 -1.20 4.33 3.13
N ILE A 147 -1.86 4.88 2.11
CA ILE A 147 -3.30 5.15 2.07
C ILE A 147 -3.88 4.39 0.88
N ASN A 148 -4.87 3.54 1.14
CA ASN A 148 -5.54 2.85 0.05
C ASN A 148 -6.37 3.82 -0.80
N GLU A 149 -6.35 3.63 -2.11
CA GLU A 149 -7.41 4.01 -3.04
C GLU A 149 -8.54 2.98 -3.01
N LEU A 150 -9.74 3.44 -3.38
CA LEU A 150 -10.92 2.60 -3.53
C LEU A 150 -11.26 2.45 -5.03
N ILE A 151 -11.34 1.21 -5.48
CA ILE A 151 -12.00 0.85 -6.74
C ILE A 151 -13.46 0.53 -6.40
N LEU A 152 -14.41 1.00 -7.20
CA LEU A 152 -15.81 0.61 -7.09
C LEU A 152 -16.43 0.34 -8.47
N THR A 153 -17.41 -0.56 -8.52
CA THR A 153 -18.17 -0.83 -9.74
C THR A 153 -19.65 -0.98 -9.44
N TYR A 154 -20.49 -0.42 -10.32
CA TYR A 154 -21.93 -0.49 -10.20
C TYR A 154 -22.66 -0.46 -11.55
N GLN A 155 -23.88 -1.02 -11.58
CA GLN A 155 -24.84 -0.92 -12.68
C GLN A 155 -26.26 -1.21 -12.17
N THR A 156 -27.33 -0.69 -12.81
CA THR A 156 -28.71 -0.85 -12.31
C THR A 156 -29.71 -1.52 -13.25
N GLU A 157 -29.32 -1.86 -14.48
CA GLU A 157 -30.16 -2.63 -15.40
C GLU A 157 -30.39 -4.04 -14.82
N ARG A 158 -31.65 -4.46 -14.78
CA ARG A 158 -32.08 -5.69 -14.11
C ARG A 158 -32.46 -6.79 -15.08
N TYR A 159 -32.97 -6.42 -16.25
CA TYR A 159 -33.68 -7.35 -17.13
C TYR A 159 -33.04 -7.41 -18.50
N ASN A 160 -32.75 -6.26 -19.10
CA ASN A 160 -32.23 -6.22 -20.46
C ASN A 160 -30.70 -6.25 -20.47
N LYS A 161 -30.13 -7.44 -20.68
CA LYS A 161 -28.67 -7.62 -20.77
C LYS A 161 -28.02 -6.63 -21.76
N ASP A 162 -28.66 -6.29 -22.87
CA ASP A 162 -28.07 -5.43 -23.91
C ASP A 162 -27.95 -3.96 -23.48
N LYS A 163 -28.61 -3.59 -22.37
CA LYS A 163 -28.56 -2.25 -21.75
C LYS A 163 -27.62 -2.18 -20.53
N VAL A 164 -27.03 -3.31 -20.11
CA VAL A 164 -26.12 -3.34 -18.96
C VAL A 164 -24.87 -2.52 -19.26
N GLN A 165 -24.53 -1.61 -18.35
CA GLN A 165 -23.31 -0.80 -18.43
C GLN A 165 -22.64 -0.73 -17.06
N TYR A 166 -21.46 -1.34 -16.94
CA TYR A 166 -20.68 -1.30 -15.70
C TYR A 166 -19.85 -0.03 -15.61
N HIS A 167 -20.22 0.84 -14.66
CA HIS A 167 -19.45 2.01 -14.31
C HIS A 167 -18.36 1.60 -13.32
N VAL A 168 -17.10 1.70 -13.73
CA VAL A 168 -15.93 1.49 -12.89
C VAL A 168 -15.33 2.84 -12.52
N GLU A 169 -15.14 3.05 -11.21
CA GLU A 169 -14.53 4.26 -10.69
C GLU A 169 -13.33 3.94 -9.80
N LEU A 170 -12.36 4.85 -9.83
CA LEU A 170 -11.20 4.85 -8.93
C LEU A 170 -11.26 6.12 -8.09
N TRP A 171 -11.05 5.98 -6.79
CA TRP A 171 -11.14 7.06 -5.81
C TRP A 171 -9.89 7.10 -4.95
N LYS A 172 -9.41 8.31 -4.69
CA LYS A 172 -8.32 8.59 -3.76
C LYS A 172 -8.83 9.37 -2.55
N TYR A 173 -8.06 9.38 -1.48
CA TYR A 173 -8.41 10.16 -0.31
C TYR A 173 -7.92 11.60 -0.43
N GLY A 174 -8.85 12.55 -0.41
CA GLY A 174 -8.58 13.98 -0.50
C GLY A 174 -8.16 14.64 0.80
N GLY A 175 -7.96 13.89 1.89
CA GLY A 175 -7.62 14.40 3.23
C GLY A 175 -8.82 14.72 4.13
N LYS A 176 -10.03 14.80 3.56
CA LYS A 176 -11.31 14.97 4.29
C LYS A 176 -12.39 14.06 3.72
N SER A 177 -12.45 13.95 2.39
CA SER A 177 -13.42 13.16 1.65
C SER A 177 -12.77 12.35 0.54
N ALA A 178 -13.50 11.38 0.01
CA ALA A 178 -13.10 10.67 -1.20
C ALA A 178 -13.12 11.64 -2.40
N LYS A 179 -12.09 11.57 -3.24
CA LYS A 179 -11.98 12.33 -4.49
C LYS A 179 -11.86 11.36 -5.65
N ARG A 180 -12.77 11.48 -6.61
CA ARG A 180 -12.78 10.62 -7.79
C ARG A 180 -11.57 10.91 -8.66
N VAL A 181 -10.85 9.86 -9.04
CA VAL A 181 -9.76 9.87 -10.01
C VAL A 181 -10.30 9.65 -11.42
N THR A 182 -11.23 8.69 -11.58
CA THR A 182 -11.89 8.42 -12.85
C THR A 182 -13.27 7.80 -12.65
N SER A 183 -14.13 7.95 -13.66
CA SER A 183 -15.39 7.21 -13.85
C SER A 183 -15.47 6.82 -15.31
N ARG A 184 -15.54 5.52 -15.60
CA ARG A 184 -15.64 5.01 -16.98
C ARG A 184 -16.59 3.83 -17.05
N ILE A 185 -17.25 3.70 -18.19
CA ILE A 185 -17.91 2.45 -18.54
C ILE A 185 -16.80 1.49 -19.01
N SER A 186 -16.76 0.29 -18.44
CA SER A 186 -15.81 -0.75 -18.84
C SER A 186 -16.51 -1.87 -19.61
N TRP A 187 -15.87 -2.35 -20.66
CA TRP A 187 -16.46 -3.29 -21.62
C TRP A 187 -15.40 -4.14 -22.33
N SER A 188 -15.61 -5.45 -22.44
CA SER A 188 -14.77 -6.38 -23.22
C SER A 188 -15.60 -7.25 -24.19
N GLY A 189 -15.82 -6.83 -25.43
CA GLY A 189 -16.45 -7.69 -26.45
C GLY A 189 -16.77 -6.95 -27.75
N ASN A 190 -17.01 -7.66 -28.86
CA ASN A 190 -17.48 -7.04 -30.10
C ASN A 190 -19.00 -6.82 -30.01
N ASN A 191 -19.44 -5.56 -30.07
CA ASN A 191 -20.83 -5.09 -30.25
C ASN A 191 -21.84 -5.07 -29.07
N MET A 192 -21.51 -5.41 -27.81
CA MET A 192 -22.50 -5.28 -26.70
C MET A 192 -21.92 -5.00 -25.30
N PRO A 193 -22.47 -4.03 -24.53
CA PRO A 193 -21.86 -3.48 -23.30
C PRO A 193 -21.90 -4.37 -22.05
N TYR A 194 -22.50 -5.57 -22.09
CA TYR A 194 -22.67 -6.41 -20.89
C TYR A 194 -21.45 -7.22 -20.45
N PHE A 195 -20.40 -7.33 -21.27
CA PHE A 195 -19.14 -7.96 -20.85
C PHE A 195 -18.26 -7.00 -20.06
N GLY A 196 -18.84 -6.24 -19.12
CA GLY A 196 -18.05 -5.32 -18.30
C GLY A 196 -17.13 -6.08 -17.35
N GLY A 197 -15.93 -5.55 -17.17
CA GLY A 197 -14.94 -6.10 -16.26
C GLY A 197 -13.84 -5.11 -15.95
N LEU A 198 -12.88 -5.52 -15.12
CA LEU A 198 -11.68 -4.74 -14.86
C LEU A 198 -10.50 -5.67 -14.61
N GLY A 199 -9.31 -5.20 -14.97
CA GLY A 199 -8.05 -5.85 -14.67
C GLY A 199 -7.34 -5.12 -13.54
N ILE A 200 -6.75 -5.85 -12.60
CA ILE A 200 -5.85 -5.29 -11.59
C ILE A 200 -4.51 -6.00 -11.70
N CYS A 201 -3.47 -5.25 -12.07
CA CYS A 201 -2.10 -5.73 -12.16
C CYS A 201 -1.25 -5.13 -11.04
N LYS A 202 -0.28 -5.88 -10.52
CA LYS A 202 0.77 -5.38 -9.64
C LYS A 202 2.11 -5.47 -10.37
N TYR A 203 2.78 -4.33 -10.55
CA TYR A 203 4.07 -4.25 -11.23
C TYR A 203 5.03 -3.35 -10.45
N ASN A 204 6.25 -3.82 -10.21
CA ASN A 204 7.27 -3.14 -9.39
C ASN A 204 6.72 -2.63 -8.04
N GLY A 205 5.90 -3.46 -7.39
CA GLY A 205 5.31 -3.15 -6.10
C GLY A 205 4.14 -2.16 -6.13
N LYS A 206 3.72 -1.65 -7.29
CA LYS A 206 2.60 -0.70 -7.45
C LYS A 206 1.42 -1.33 -8.19
N TYR A 207 0.22 -0.83 -7.96
CA TYR A 207 -0.98 -1.31 -8.66
C TYR A 207 -1.31 -0.50 -9.91
N LEU A 208 -1.93 -1.17 -10.87
CA LEU A 208 -2.48 -0.62 -12.09
C LEU A 208 -3.89 -1.18 -12.28
N LEU A 209 -4.86 -0.28 -12.48
CA LEU A 209 -6.23 -0.60 -12.87
C LEU A 209 -6.32 -0.49 -14.39
N GLU A 210 -6.68 -1.59 -15.03
CA GLU A 210 -6.89 -1.69 -16.47
C GLU A 210 -8.39 -1.71 -16.77
N LEU A 211 -8.82 -0.79 -17.61
CA LEU A 211 -10.18 -0.69 -18.13
C LEU A 211 -10.16 -0.75 -19.65
N THR A 212 -11.05 -1.55 -20.21
CA THR A 212 -11.18 -1.70 -21.67
C THR A 212 -12.46 -1.02 -22.16
N GLY A 213 -12.43 -0.57 -23.40
CA GLY A 213 -13.57 -0.02 -24.12
C GLY A 213 -13.42 -0.24 -25.62
N ASN A 214 -14.42 0.19 -26.39
CA ASN A 214 -14.43 0.05 -27.86
C ASN A 214 -14.02 -1.36 -28.33
N ALA A 215 -14.68 -2.40 -27.80
CA ALA A 215 -14.36 -3.80 -28.08
C ALA A 215 -12.88 -4.18 -27.84
N CYS A 216 -12.32 -3.72 -26.70
CA CYS A 216 -10.90 -3.84 -26.34
C CYS A 216 -9.93 -3.02 -27.22
N GLY A 217 -10.44 -2.25 -28.19
CA GLY A 217 -9.66 -1.29 -28.97
C GLY A 217 -9.21 -0.08 -28.14
N ASP A 218 -9.91 0.23 -27.05
CA ASP A 218 -9.49 1.25 -26.09
C ASP A 218 -9.02 0.59 -24.80
N ASN A 219 -7.81 0.94 -24.34
CA ASN A 219 -7.25 0.46 -23.08
C ASN A 219 -6.79 1.64 -22.24
N TYR A 220 -7.29 1.74 -21.01
CA TYR A 220 -6.99 2.80 -20.07
C TYR A 220 -6.33 2.22 -18.83
N TYR A 221 -5.14 2.72 -18.51
CA TYR A 221 -4.34 2.25 -17.39
C TYR A 221 -4.22 3.34 -16.32
N TYR A 222 -4.83 3.11 -15.16
CA TYR A 222 -4.83 4.03 -14.03
C TYR A 222 -3.94 3.53 -12.91
N GLY A 223 -3.06 4.39 -12.40
CA GLY A 223 -2.12 4.04 -11.35
C GLY A 223 -1.23 5.21 -10.97
N THR A 224 -0.01 4.92 -10.53
CA THR A 224 0.92 5.96 -10.08
C THR A 224 1.53 6.70 -11.26
N LYS A 225 1.28 8.00 -11.34
CA LYS A 225 1.93 8.90 -12.31
C LYS A 225 3.37 9.21 -11.90
N LYS A 226 4.12 9.84 -12.83
CA LYS A 226 5.50 10.30 -12.59
C LYS A 226 5.63 11.26 -11.39
N ASP A 227 4.59 12.05 -11.12
CA ASP A 227 4.52 12.98 -9.98
C ASP A 227 4.16 12.29 -8.64
N GLY A 228 3.99 10.97 -8.63
CA GLY A 228 3.63 10.18 -7.45
C GLY A 228 2.13 10.15 -7.12
N SER A 229 1.30 10.92 -7.82
CA SER A 229 -0.15 10.91 -7.62
C SER A 229 -0.84 9.83 -8.46
N VAL A 230 -2.00 9.37 -8.00
CA VAL A 230 -2.81 8.38 -8.72
C VAL A 230 -3.64 9.05 -9.83
N GLY A 231 -3.58 8.50 -11.04
CA GLY A 231 -4.25 9.03 -12.24
C GLY A 231 -4.10 8.13 -13.47
N LEU A 232 -4.53 8.62 -14.64
CA LEU A 232 -4.28 7.96 -15.92
C LEU A 232 -2.77 7.97 -16.19
N VAL A 233 -2.18 6.79 -16.39
CA VAL A 233 -0.75 6.62 -16.66
C VAL A 233 -0.52 6.45 -18.15
N HIS A 234 -1.31 5.59 -18.79
CA HIS A 234 -1.21 5.29 -20.21
C HIS A 234 -2.60 5.04 -20.80
N LYS A 235 -2.77 5.44 -22.07
CA LYS A 235 -3.97 5.19 -22.86
C LYS A 235 -3.58 4.67 -24.23
N PHE A 236 -4.08 3.50 -24.61
CA PHE A 236 -3.97 2.95 -25.96
C PHE A 236 -5.33 3.02 -26.64
N ILE A 237 -5.38 3.57 -27.84
CA ILE A 237 -6.59 3.70 -28.65
C ILE A 237 -6.32 3.13 -30.03
N TRP A 238 -7.13 2.18 -30.45
CA TRP A 238 -7.20 1.72 -31.83
C TRP A 238 -8.06 2.68 -32.64
N LYS A 239 -7.51 3.21 -33.73
CA LYS A 239 -8.27 4.00 -34.71
C LYS A 239 -8.27 3.25 -36.03
N GLY A 240 -9.38 2.61 -36.31
CA GLY A 240 -9.56 1.75 -37.47
C GLY A 240 -10.79 0.87 -37.30
N ASP A 241 -11.01 -0.02 -38.27
CA ASP A 241 -12.01 -1.06 -38.17
C ASP A 241 -11.38 -2.37 -37.64
N ALA A 242 -12.07 -3.50 -37.78
CA ALA A 242 -11.57 -4.79 -37.30
C ALA A 242 -10.35 -5.33 -38.10
N MET A 243 -10.08 -4.78 -39.28
CA MET A 243 -9.10 -5.29 -40.26
C MET A 243 -7.94 -4.31 -40.48
N GLU A 244 -8.20 -3.01 -40.48
CA GLU A 244 -7.22 -1.97 -40.80
C GLU A 244 -7.30 -0.81 -39.81
N GLY A 245 -6.13 -0.37 -39.33
CA GLY A 245 -6.04 0.73 -38.38
C GLY A 245 -4.67 0.93 -37.77
N ASP A 246 -4.61 1.92 -36.88
CA ASP A 246 -3.40 2.32 -36.19
C ASP A 246 -3.63 2.40 -34.68
N TRP A 247 -2.62 1.98 -33.91
CA TRP A 247 -2.57 2.18 -32.47
C TRP A 247 -2.05 3.57 -32.12
N TYR A 248 -2.63 4.17 -31.08
CA TYR A 248 -2.19 5.45 -30.52
C TYR A 248 -1.94 5.30 -29.02
N MET A 249 -0.72 5.56 -28.59
CA MET A 249 -0.35 5.62 -27.17
C MET A 249 -0.31 7.09 -26.73
N ASP A 250 -1.16 7.46 -25.77
CA ASP A 250 -1.26 8.82 -25.23
C ASP A 250 -1.43 9.90 -26.32
N GLY A 251 -2.14 9.54 -27.40
CA GLY A 251 -2.44 10.41 -28.54
C GLY A 251 -1.40 10.40 -29.67
N LYS A 252 -0.27 9.70 -29.50
CA LYS A 252 0.76 9.56 -30.53
C LYS A 252 0.66 8.21 -31.22
N LYS A 253 0.72 8.19 -32.55
CA LYS A 253 0.75 6.93 -33.33
C LYS A 253 1.89 6.05 -32.85
N THR A 254 1.62 4.76 -32.69
CA THR A 254 2.57 3.74 -32.21
C THR A 254 2.40 2.46 -33.03
N SER A 255 3.33 1.50 -32.85
CA SER A 255 3.28 0.21 -33.55
C SER A 255 2.42 -0.82 -32.81
N GLY A 256 1.86 -1.78 -33.55
CA GLY A 256 1.19 -2.95 -32.95
C GLY A 256 2.11 -3.73 -32.01
N ASN A 257 3.39 -3.88 -32.36
CA ASN A 257 4.38 -4.55 -31.51
C ASN A 257 4.57 -3.85 -30.14
N MET A 258 4.52 -2.51 -30.12
CA MET A 258 4.57 -1.75 -28.87
C MET A 258 3.32 -2.02 -28.00
N TYR A 259 2.13 -2.02 -28.61
CA TYR A 259 0.90 -2.39 -27.93
C TYR A 259 0.98 -3.82 -27.37
N GLU A 260 1.37 -4.81 -28.17
CA GLU A 260 1.48 -6.20 -27.73
C GLU A 260 2.45 -6.37 -26.55
N THR A 261 3.60 -5.72 -26.61
CA THR A 261 4.59 -5.75 -25.54
C THR A 261 4.00 -5.17 -24.25
N TYR A 262 3.28 -4.05 -24.36
CA TYR A 262 2.64 -3.40 -23.24
C TYR A 262 1.50 -4.26 -22.67
N TYR A 263 0.64 -4.80 -23.53
CA TYR A 263 -0.43 -5.70 -23.18
C TYR A 263 0.10 -6.93 -22.45
N LYS A 264 1.08 -7.66 -23.00
CA LYS A 264 1.71 -8.82 -22.33
C LYS A 264 2.27 -8.46 -20.95
N LYS A 265 2.86 -7.27 -20.81
CA LYS A 265 3.45 -6.82 -19.53
C LYS A 265 2.41 -6.63 -18.43
N TYR A 266 1.28 -5.99 -18.73
CA TYR A 266 0.30 -5.58 -17.71
C TYR A 266 -0.91 -6.52 -17.66
N HIS A 267 -1.39 -6.99 -18.80
CA HIS A 267 -2.58 -7.82 -18.93
C HIS A 267 -2.34 -9.27 -18.49
N ALA A 268 -1.21 -9.88 -18.87
CA ALA A 268 -0.94 -11.30 -18.60
C ALA A 268 -0.82 -11.61 -17.09
N ASN A 269 -0.41 -10.62 -16.30
CA ASN A 269 -0.27 -10.74 -14.84
C ASN A 269 -1.43 -10.09 -14.08
N ALA A 270 -2.47 -9.63 -14.78
CA ALA A 270 -3.62 -9.00 -14.14
C ALA A 270 -4.58 -10.06 -13.58
N THR A 271 -5.13 -9.80 -12.40
CA THR A 271 -6.36 -10.47 -11.97
C THR A 271 -7.53 -9.78 -12.65
N TRP A 272 -8.24 -10.54 -13.48
CA TRP A 272 -9.43 -10.09 -14.19
C TRP A 272 -10.69 -10.38 -13.40
N TYR A 273 -11.57 -9.39 -13.35
CA TYR A 273 -12.89 -9.48 -12.74
C TYR A 273 -13.93 -9.23 -13.83
N SER A 274 -14.65 -10.27 -14.22
CA SER A 274 -15.77 -10.18 -15.17
C SER A 274 -17.10 -10.21 -14.42
N PHE A 275 -17.95 -9.22 -14.62
CA PHE A 275 -19.21 -9.08 -13.88
C PHE A 275 -20.39 -9.86 -14.52
N ALA A 276 -20.16 -10.47 -15.69
CA ALA A 276 -21.13 -11.32 -16.38
C ALA A 276 -20.64 -12.78 -16.55
N GLN A 277 -19.58 -13.17 -15.83
CA GLN A 277 -19.04 -14.53 -15.88
C GLN A 277 -19.19 -15.21 -14.52
N SER A 278 -19.97 -16.30 -14.48
CA SER A 278 -20.31 -16.98 -13.23
C SER A 278 -19.10 -17.47 -12.43
N SER A 279 -18.01 -17.84 -13.11
CA SER A 279 -16.74 -18.24 -12.48
C SER A 279 -16.11 -17.15 -11.60
N ASN A 280 -16.44 -15.87 -11.84
CA ASN A 280 -15.94 -14.74 -11.07
C ASN A 280 -16.79 -14.42 -9.83
N ASN A 281 -17.99 -14.99 -9.70
CA ASN A 281 -18.95 -14.60 -8.67
C ASN A 281 -18.41 -14.74 -7.25
N ASN A 282 -17.68 -15.82 -6.96
CA ASN A 282 -17.10 -16.04 -5.63
C ASN A 282 -15.98 -15.05 -5.32
N LEU A 283 -15.16 -14.75 -6.33
CA LEU A 283 -14.07 -13.78 -6.20
C LEU A 283 -14.64 -12.37 -5.96
N ILE A 284 -15.64 -11.95 -6.74
CA ILE A 284 -16.32 -10.64 -6.58
C ILE A 284 -16.93 -10.49 -5.18
N ARG A 285 -17.68 -11.50 -4.71
CA ARG A 285 -18.23 -11.49 -3.34
C ARG A 285 -17.16 -11.35 -2.29
N LYS A 286 -16.05 -12.09 -2.44
CA LYS A 286 -14.93 -12.06 -1.50
C LYS A 286 -14.28 -10.68 -1.45
N GLU A 287 -14.02 -10.04 -2.58
CA GLU A 287 -13.42 -8.70 -2.60
C GLU A 287 -14.32 -7.64 -1.96
N LEU A 288 -15.61 -7.65 -2.30
CA LEU A 288 -16.58 -6.71 -1.72
C LEU A 288 -16.71 -6.93 -0.20
N SER A 289 -16.86 -8.18 0.24
CA SER A 289 -16.96 -8.53 1.65
C SER A 289 -15.72 -8.13 2.45
N ASN A 290 -14.52 -8.47 1.95
CA ASN A 290 -13.26 -8.06 2.58
C ASN A 290 -13.12 -6.55 2.67
N THR A 291 -13.57 -5.83 1.64
CA THR A 291 -13.53 -4.37 1.62
C THR A 291 -14.48 -3.78 2.65
N LYS A 292 -15.73 -4.26 2.72
CA LYS A 292 -16.71 -3.87 3.74
C LYS A 292 -16.18 -4.13 5.15
N GLN A 293 -15.63 -5.32 5.40
CA GLN A 293 -15.03 -5.67 6.69
C GLN A 293 -13.89 -4.71 7.08
N LYS A 294 -12.96 -4.40 6.15
CA LYS A 294 -11.88 -3.43 6.38
C LYS A 294 -12.40 -2.02 6.67
N LEU A 295 -13.56 -1.69 6.12
CA LEU A 295 -14.24 -0.42 6.34
C LEU A 295 -15.17 -0.44 7.57
N GLY A 296 -15.28 -1.54 8.31
CA GLY A 296 -16.18 -1.66 9.46
C GLY A 296 -17.65 -1.51 9.07
N MET A 297 -18.04 -2.14 7.95
CA MET A 297 -19.42 -2.25 7.44
C MET A 297 -19.98 -3.63 7.67
#